data_AF-A0A5B9DA64-F1
#
_entry.id   AF-A0A5B9DA64-F1
#
_cell.length_a   1.000
_cell.length_b   1.000
_cell.length_c   1.000
_cell.angle_alpha   90.00
_cell.angle_beta   90.00
_cell.angle_gamma   90.00
#
_symmetry.space_group_name_H-M   'P 1'
#
loop_
_entity.id
_entity.type
_entity.pdbx_description
1 polymer ?
#
loop_
_entity_poly.entity_id
_entity_poly.type
_entity_poly.pdbx_seq_one_letter_code
_entity_poly.pdbx_strand_id
1 'polypeptide(L)'
;MSYFEKFCPECGQRLEGAKVCPKCGHDIPEETPTTVEEASKIAKKKATPRTRDDSTWKSLEEFVSFLGKFSWIILAIISIFLIIGAIISFIGGGIFAGVWNLLSVVAMAYLVWTYGKIYAEKSKEKDWSFLVNDVFVIGSIQIPKMLAYGIIVAICTYSAGVVLIVLPALLIMFMGPEEFSFNTK
;
A
#
# COMPACT_ATOMS: atom_id res chain seq x y z
N MET A 1 34.56 11.72 -0.98
CA MET A 1 35.24 10.47 -1.37
C MET A 1 35.19 9.54 -0.17
N SER A 2 34.29 8.56 -0.17
CA SER A 2 34.15 7.58 0.91
C SER A 2 34.98 6.35 0.54
N TYR A 3 36.16 6.19 1.14
CA TYR A 3 36.93 4.96 1.04
C TYR A 3 36.19 3.88 1.85
N PHE A 4 35.56 2.92 1.17
CA PHE A 4 35.03 1.73 1.84
C PHE A 4 36.21 0.96 2.44
N GLU A 5 36.23 0.87 3.77
CA GLU A 5 37.23 0.11 4.51
C GLU A 5 36.99 -1.38 4.28
N LYS A 6 37.88 -2.05 3.54
CA LYS A 6 37.83 -3.50 3.35
C LYS A 6 38.57 -4.18 4.50
N PHE A 7 38.01 -5.28 5.01
CA PHE A 7 38.64 -6.14 6.01
C PHE A 7 38.99 -7.49 5.37
N CYS A 8 40.11 -8.09 5.79
CA CYS A 8 40.52 -9.42 5.34
C CYS A 8 39.55 -10.48 5.89
N PRO A 9 39.00 -11.36 5.03
CA PRO A 9 38.02 -12.37 5.45
C PRO A 9 38.61 -13.46 6.36
N GLU A 10 39.92 -13.72 6.25
CA GLU A 10 40.59 -14.79 7.01
C GLU A 10 41.06 -14.33 8.40
N CYS A 11 41.54 -13.09 8.53
CA CYS A 11 42.17 -12.63 9.78
C CYS A 11 41.57 -11.34 10.37
N GLY A 12 40.57 -10.76 9.72
CA GLY A 12 39.88 -9.55 10.17
C GLY A 12 40.72 -8.27 10.12
N GLN A 13 41.93 -8.28 9.54
CA GLN A 13 42.76 -7.09 9.44
C GLN A 13 42.24 -6.11 8.39
N ARG A 14 42.25 -4.82 8.71
CA ARG A 14 41.92 -3.72 7.78
C ARG A 14 42.91 -3.68 6.62
N LEU A 15 42.40 -3.59 5.39
CA LEU A 15 43.15 -3.59 4.15
C LEU A 15 43.19 -2.18 3.56
N GLU A 16 44.37 -1.59 3.51
CA GLU A 16 44.60 -0.27 2.90
C GLU A 16 44.90 -0.40 1.40
N GLY A 17 44.05 -1.10 0.67
CA GLY A 17 44.18 -1.29 -0.79
C GLY A 17 45.30 -2.23 -1.25
N ALA A 18 45.87 -3.03 -0.34
CA ALA A 18 46.88 -4.04 -0.67
C ALA A 18 46.25 -5.27 -1.34
N LYS A 19 46.90 -5.79 -2.41
CA LYS A 19 46.49 -7.01 -3.13
C LYS A 19 46.67 -8.30 -2.32
N VAL A 20 47.53 -8.26 -1.31
CA VAL A 20 47.82 -9.38 -0.42
C VAL A 20 47.69 -8.88 1.02
N CYS A 21 47.04 -9.67 1.87
CA CYS A 21 46.91 -9.30 3.27
C CYS A 21 48.29 -9.31 3.96
N PRO A 22 48.75 -8.20 4.57
CA PRO A 22 50.08 -8.13 5.17
C PRO A 22 50.24 -9.00 6.42
N LYS A 23 49.14 -9.48 7.01
CA LYS A 23 49.17 -10.31 8.23
C LYS A 23 49.08 -11.81 7.97
N CYS A 24 48.24 -12.24 7.03
CA CYS A 24 48.05 -13.67 6.76
C CYS A 24 48.55 -14.14 5.39
N GLY A 25 49.00 -13.23 4.52
CA GLY A 25 49.50 -13.58 3.19
C GLY A 25 48.42 -14.03 2.20
N HIS A 26 47.14 -13.90 2.55
CA HIS A 26 46.03 -14.28 1.69
C HIS A 26 45.84 -13.26 0.56
N ASP A 27 45.72 -13.75 -0.67
CA ASP A 27 45.46 -12.93 -1.85
C ASP A 27 44.03 -12.40 -1.82
N ILE A 28 43.88 -11.08 -1.94
CA ILE A 28 42.57 -10.43 -2.02
C ILE A 28 42.23 -10.31 -3.51
N PRO A 29 41.16 -10.98 -4.00
CA PRO A 29 40.76 -10.84 -5.39
C PRO A 29 40.46 -9.37 -5.68
N GLU A 30 41.13 -8.82 -6.69
CA GLU A 30 40.85 -7.48 -7.23
C GLU A 30 39.44 -7.48 -7.84
N GLU A 31 38.44 -7.15 -7.03
CA GLU A 31 37.16 -6.70 -7.57
C GLU A 31 37.41 -5.36 -8.27
N THR A 32 37.43 -5.40 -9.60
CA THR A 32 37.30 -4.23 -10.45
C THR A 32 36.10 -3.40 -9.96
N PRO A 33 36.21 -2.06 -9.94
CA PRO A 33 35.08 -1.22 -9.61
C PRO A 33 33.97 -1.51 -10.63
N THR A 34 32.90 -2.16 -10.18
CA THR A 34 31.70 -2.42 -10.95
C THR A 34 31.27 -1.11 -11.59
N THR A 35 31.31 -1.08 -12.92
CA THR A 35 30.93 0.11 -13.69
C THR A 35 29.51 0.51 -13.31
N VAL A 36 29.27 1.82 -13.23
CA VAL A 36 27.95 2.41 -12.95
C VAL A 36 26.86 1.84 -13.88
N GLU A 37 27.27 1.33 -15.04
CA GLU A 37 26.44 0.65 -16.03
C GLU A 37 25.93 -0.73 -15.57
N GLU A 38 26.72 -1.51 -14.83
CA GLU A 38 26.31 -2.81 -14.27
C GLU A 38 25.41 -2.63 -13.03
N ALA A 39 25.68 -1.63 -12.20
CA ALA A 39 24.76 -1.24 -11.12
C ALA A 39 23.41 -0.74 -11.66
N SER A 40 23.40 -0.04 -12.80
CA SER A 40 22.18 0.34 -13.54
C SER A 40 21.45 -0.89 -14.11
N LYS A 41 22.16 -1.89 -14.63
CA LYS A 41 21.55 -3.15 -15.11
C LYS A 41 20.97 -3.96 -13.96
N ILE A 42 21.59 -3.99 -12.79
CA ILE A 42 21.06 -4.66 -11.59
C ILE A 42 19.87 -3.90 -11.00
N ALA A 43 19.88 -2.57 -11.01
CA ALA A 43 18.72 -1.74 -10.64
C ALA A 43 17.54 -1.94 -11.61
N LYS A 44 17.80 -2.03 -12.92
CA LYS A 44 16.79 -2.38 -13.94
C LYS A 44 16.33 -3.83 -13.85
N LYS A 45 17.18 -4.77 -13.42
CA LYS A 45 16.83 -6.19 -13.24
C LYS A 45 16.05 -6.45 -11.95
N LYS A 46 16.14 -5.56 -10.94
CA LYS A 46 15.20 -5.50 -9.80
C LYS A 46 13.88 -4.80 -10.16
N ALA A 47 13.85 -4.08 -11.27
CA ALA A 47 12.64 -3.53 -11.89
C ALA A 47 12.20 -4.37 -13.10
N THR A 48 12.43 -5.69 -13.08
CA THR A 48 11.64 -6.56 -13.95
C THR A 48 10.20 -6.46 -13.46
N PRO A 49 9.26 -5.92 -14.26
CA PRO A 49 7.86 -6.05 -13.95
C PRO A 49 7.64 -7.54 -13.77
N ARG A 50 7.06 -7.97 -12.64
CA ARG A 50 6.52 -9.31 -12.56
C ARG A 50 5.69 -9.48 -13.82
N THR A 51 6.08 -10.42 -14.70
CA THR A 51 5.21 -10.94 -15.75
C THR A 51 4.13 -11.74 -15.03
N ARG A 52 3.31 -11.03 -14.26
CA ARG A 52 2.12 -11.50 -13.60
C ARG A 52 1.21 -11.90 -14.75
N ASP A 53 0.64 -13.08 -14.66
CA ASP A 53 -0.31 -13.56 -15.66
C ASP A 53 -1.43 -12.53 -15.85
N ASP A 54 -1.37 -11.83 -16.98
CA ASP A 54 -2.31 -10.78 -17.37
C ASP A 54 -3.75 -11.31 -17.38
N SER A 55 -3.94 -12.62 -17.57
CA SER A 55 -5.29 -13.20 -17.62
C SER A 55 -5.98 -13.19 -16.25
N THR A 56 -5.26 -13.52 -15.17
CA THR A 56 -5.79 -13.45 -13.80
C THR A 56 -6.14 -12.01 -13.41
N TRP A 57 -5.29 -11.03 -13.74
CA TRP A 57 -5.58 -9.63 -13.44
C TRP A 57 -6.77 -9.11 -14.25
N LYS A 58 -6.88 -9.45 -15.54
CA LYS A 58 -8.03 -9.02 -16.36
C LYS A 58 -9.38 -9.43 -15.76
N SER A 59 -9.50 -10.65 -15.23
CA SER A 59 -10.73 -11.09 -14.55
C SER A 59 -11.01 -10.31 -13.26
N LEU A 60 -9.97 -9.98 -12.49
CA LEU A 60 -10.10 -9.19 -11.28
C LEU A 60 -10.32 -7.71 -11.55
N GLU A 61 -9.79 -7.18 -12.65
CA GLU A 61 -9.89 -5.78 -13.04
C GLU A 61 -11.34 -5.38 -13.29
N GLU A 62 -12.11 -6.23 -13.96
CA GLU A 62 -13.55 -6.02 -14.16
C GLU A 62 -14.29 -6.00 -12.82
N PHE A 63 -13.99 -6.93 -11.93
CA PHE A 63 -14.59 -6.99 -10.59
C PHE A 63 -14.24 -5.77 -9.73
N VAL A 64 -12.96 -5.39 -9.68
CA VAL A 64 -12.46 -4.24 -8.92
C VAL A 64 -13.03 -2.94 -9.48
N SER A 65 -13.04 -2.76 -10.81
CA SER A 65 -13.61 -1.56 -11.43
C SER A 65 -15.12 -1.48 -11.27
N PHE A 66 -15.82 -2.62 -11.27
CA PHE A 66 -17.24 -2.69 -10.91
C PHE A 66 -17.45 -2.21 -9.47
N LEU A 67 -16.76 -2.81 -8.49
CA LEU A 67 -16.88 -2.41 -7.08
C LEU A 67 -16.47 -0.95 -6.86
N GLY A 68 -15.44 -0.46 -7.54
CA GLY A 68 -15.02 0.93 -7.47
C GLY A 68 -16.09 1.91 -7.94
N LYS A 69 -16.79 1.61 -9.05
CA LYS A 69 -17.90 2.43 -9.55
C LYS A 69 -19.07 2.52 -8.57
N PHE A 70 -19.39 1.43 -7.87
CA PHE A 70 -20.50 1.36 -6.92
C PHE A 70 -20.10 1.70 -5.49
N SER A 71 -18.81 1.93 -5.21
CA SER A 71 -18.29 2.16 -3.86
C SER A 71 -19.06 3.26 -3.11
N TRP A 72 -19.27 4.42 -3.73
CA TRP A 72 -20.00 5.53 -3.10
C TRP A 72 -21.48 5.22 -2.86
N ILE A 73 -22.14 4.43 -3.72
CA ILE A 73 -23.54 4.01 -3.56
C ILE A 73 -23.65 3.06 -2.38
N ILE A 74 -22.75 2.08 -2.31
CA ILE A 74 -22.66 1.13 -1.19
C ILE A 74 -22.48 1.90 0.12
N LEU A 75 -21.58 2.89 0.14
CA LEU A 75 -21.36 3.74 1.30
C LEU A 75 -22.59 4.55 1.71
N ALA A 76 -23.32 5.10 0.74
CA ALA A 76 -24.56 5.82 1.00
C ALA A 76 -25.63 4.91 1.60
N ILE A 77 -25.80 3.70 1.08
CA ILE A 77 -26.74 2.71 1.58
C ILE A 77 -26.39 2.31 3.03
N ILE A 78 -25.13 2.00 3.30
CA ILE A 78 -24.67 1.68 4.66
C ILE A 78 -24.94 2.84 5.63
N SER A 79 -24.72 4.08 5.19
CA SER A 79 -25.00 5.27 6.00
C SER A 79 -26.47 5.37 6.39
N ILE A 80 -27.40 5.02 5.50
CA ILE A 80 -28.84 4.98 5.80
C ILE A 80 -29.14 3.94 6.89
N PHE A 81 -28.57 2.73 6.78
CA PHE A 81 -28.74 1.70 7.80
C PHE A 81 -28.20 2.12 9.17
N LEU A 82 -27.06 2.83 9.21
CA LEU A 82 -26.50 3.37 10.45
C LEU A 82 -27.40 4.44 11.08
N ILE A 83 -28.04 5.30 10.28
CA ILE A 83 -29.00 6.29 10.78
C ILE A 83 -30.20 5.57 11.43
N ILE A 84 -30.76 4.56 10.76
CA ILE A 84 -31.86 3.75 11.30
C ILE A 84 -31.41 3.07 12.61
N GLY A 85 -30.22 2.48 12.63
CA GLY A 85 -29.64 1.86 13.82
C GLY A 85 -29.42 2.83 14.97
N ALA A 86 -29.03 4.08 14.69
CA ALA A 86 -28.89 5.14 15.69
C ALA A 86 -30.25 5.46 16.33
N ILE A 87 -31.29 5.65 15.51
CA ILE A 87 -32.65 5.96 15.99
C ILE A 87 -33.17 4.83 16.89
N ILE A 88 -33.05 3.57 16.45
CA ILE A 88 -33.45 2.40 17.24
C ILE A 88 -32.68 2.35 18.57
N SER A 89 -31.37 2.61 18.55
CA SER A 89 -30.53 2.60 19.76
C SER A 89 -30.95 3.66 20.76
N PHE A 90 -31.30 4.88 20.30
CA PHE A 90 -31.80 5.93 21.18
C PHE A 90 -33.16 5.58 21.80
N ILE A 91 -34.08 5.00 21.02
CA ILE A 91 -35.39 4.55 21.53
C ILE A 91 -35.22 3.45 22.58
N GLY A 92 -34.27 2.53 22.37
CA GLY A 92 -33.95 1.46 23.30
C GLY A 92 -33.13 1.87 24.53
N GLY A 93 -32.85 3.17 24.73
CA GLY A 93 -32.05 3.67 25.87
C GLY A 93 -30.54 3.47 25.73
N GLY A 94 -30.06 2.94 24.60
CA GLY A 94 -28.64 2.72 24.31
C GLY A 94 -27.93 3.98 23.83
N ILE A 95 -27.67 4.94 24.73
CA ILE A 95 -27.03 6.23 24.39
C ILE A 95 -25.68 6.02 23.70
N PHE A 96 -24.83 5.13 24.22
CA PHE A 96 -23.52 4.87 23.64
C PHE A 96 -23.60 4.38 22.19
N ALA A 97 -24.46 3.38 21.93
CA ALA A 97 -24.67 2.85 20.59
C ALA A 97 -25.28 3.90 19.64
N GLY A 98 -26.22 4.72 20.15
CA GLY A 98 -26.79 5.83 19.41
C GLY A 98 -25.75 6.87 18.99
N VAL A 99 -24.91 7.32 19.93
CA VAL A 99 -23.82 8.28 19.66
C VAL A 99 -22.79 7.68 18.71
N TRP A 100 -22.37 6.43 18.91
CA TRP A 100 -21.42 5.77 18.02
C TRP A 100 -21.93 5.69 16.58
N ASN A 101 -23.18 5.25 16.39
CA ASN A 101 -23.78 5.18 15.05
C ASN A 101 -23.85 6.56 14.39
N LEU A 102 -24.14 7.61 15.15
CA LEU A 102 -24.22 8.99 14.63
C LEU A 102 -22.84 9.52 14.21
N LEU A 103 -21.81 9.26 15.02
CA LEU A 103 -20.41 9.56 14.67
C LEU A 103 -19.97 8.79 13.42
N SER A 104 -20.32 7.51 13.32
CA SER A 104 -20.06 6.72 12.12
C SER A 104 -20.71 7.36 10.90
N VAL A 105 -21.98 7.77 10.95
CA VAL A 105 -22.66 8.45 9.82
C VAL A 105 -21.91 9.71 9.38
N VAL A 106 -21.45 10.53 10.32
CA VAL A 106 -20.66 11.75 10.01
C VAL A 106 -19.33 11.38 9.33
N ALA A 107 -18.61 10.39 9.86
CA ALA A 107 -17.38 9.90 9.27
C ALA A 107 -17.61 9.35 7.85
N MET A 108 -18.67 8.59 7.63
CA MET A 108 -19.03 8.04 6.33
C MET A 108 -19.37 9.14 5.31
N ALA A 109 -20.15 10.15 5.73
CA ALA A 109 -20.48 11.29 4.87
C ALA A 109 -19.21 12.05 4.45
N TYR A 110 -18.27 12.25 5.38
CA TYR A 110 -16.98 12.87 5.09
C TYR A 110 -16.14 12.03 4.10
N LEU A 111 -16.11 10.70 4.26
CA LEU A 111 -15.39 9.81 3.34
C LEU A 111 -16.02 9.79 1.94
N VAL A 112 -17.34 9.75 1.84
CA VAL A 112 -18.05 9.83 0.55
C VAL A 112 -17.75 11.16 -0.14
N TRP A 113 -17.77 12.26 0.61
CA TRP A 113 -17.47 13.60 0.09
C TRP A 113 -16.04 13.72 -0.43
N THR A 114 -15.07 13.32 0.38
CA THR A 114 -13.65 13.54 0.09
C THR A 114 -13.05 12.51 -0.87
N TYR A 115 -13.46 11.25 -0.75
CA TYR A 115 -12.77 10.15 -1.42
C TYR A 115 -13.67 9.31 -2.31
N GLY A 116 -14.95 9.15 -1.96
CA GLY A 116 -15.87 8.28 -2.72
C GLY A 116 -15.97 8.65 -4.20
N LYS A 117 -16.03 9.95 -4.52
CA LYS A 117 -16.07 10.43 -5.91
C LYS A 117 -14.74 10.22 -6.65
N ILE A 118 -13.64 10.65 -6.04
CA ILE A 118 -12.30 10.54 -6.64
C ILE A 118 -11.95 9.07 -6.92
N TYR A 119 -12.20 8.19 -5.96
CA TYR A 119 -11.95 6.76 -6.11
C TYR A 119 -12.82 6.14 -7.21
N ALA A 120 -14.11 6.49 -7.28
CA ALA A 120 -15.00 5.98 -8.31
C ALA A 120 -14.60 6.43 -9.72
N GLU A 121 -14.17 7.69 -9.86
CA GLU A 121 -13.64 8.23 -11.12
C GLU A 121 -12.35 7.53 -11.53
N LYS A 122 -11.39 7.42 -10.60
CA LYS A 122 -10.08 6.78 -10.87
C LYS A 122 -10.19 5.28 -11.15
N SER A 123 -11.10 4.60 -10.46
CA SER A 123 -11.43 3.19 -10.75
C SER A 123 -12.09 3.02 -12.12
N LYS A 124 -12.90 4.01 -12.56
CA LYS A 124 -13.51 4.01 -13.89
C LYS A 124 -12.48 4.27 -14.99
N GLU A 125 -11.52 5.15 -14.73
CA GLU A 125 -10.38 5.44 -15.62
C GLU A 125 -9.33 4.33 -15.65
N LYS A 126 -9.42 3.34 -14.73
CA LYS A 126 -8.41 2.28 -14.53
C LYS A 126 -7.02 2.86 -14.21
N ASP A 127 -6.99 3.99 -13.53
CA ASP A 127 -5.77 4.66 -13.08
C ASP A 127 -5.23 3.98 -11.81
N TRP A 128 -4.77 2.73 -11.97
CA TRP A 128 -4.29 1.89 -10.87
C TRP A 128 -3.05 2.47 -10.20
N SER A 129 -2.20 3.15 -10.97
CA SER A 129 -1.01 3.82 -10.46
C SER A 129 -1.36 4.89 -9.43
N PHE A 130 -2.38 5.72 -9.71
CA PHE A 130 -2.87 6.68 -8.74
C PHE A 130 -3.42 5.98 -7.49
N LEU A 131 -4.25 4.95 -7.63
CA LEU A 131 -4.88 4.26 -6.50
C LEU A 131 -3.86 3.56 -5.57
N VAL A 132 -2.79 3.01 -6.13
CA VAL A 132 -1.72 2.33 -5.39
C VAL A 132 -0.77 3.34 -4.73
N ASN A 133 -0.39 4.40 -5.46
CA ASN A 133 0.65 5.34 -5.02
C ASN A 133 0.09 6.55 -4.26
N ASP A 134 -1.22 6.76 -4.22
CA ASP A 134 -1.86 7.74 -3.34
C ASP A 134 -1.78 7.22 -1.89
N VAL A 135 -0.74 7.63 -1.17
CA VAL A 135 -0.39 7.14 0.17
C VAL A 135 -0.47 8.24 1.24
N PHE A 136 -0.84 7.85 2.45
CA PHE A 136 -0.58 8.62 3.66
C PHE A 136 0.80 8.29 4.19
N VAL A 137 1.58 9.32 4.51
CA VAL A 137 2.90 9.18 5.13
C VAL A 137 2.77 9.52 6.60
N ILE A 138 2.96 8.52 7.47
CA ILE A 138 2.94 8.68 8.93
C ILE A 138 4.31 8.26 9.46
N GLY A 139 5.19 9.22 9.67
CA GLY A 139 6.60 8.96 9.99
C GLY A 139 7.28 8.21 8.84
N SER A 140 7.74 6.98 9.09
CA SER A 140 8.38 6.10 8.09
C SER A 140 7.40 5.14 7.41
N ILE A 141 6.13 5.10 7.81
CA ILE A 141 5.14 4.15 7.28
C ILE A 141 4.31 4.82 6.18
N GLN A 142 4.20 4.15 5.04
CA GLN A 142 3.35 4.56 3.90
C GLN A 142 2.15 3.62 3.79
N ILE A 143 0.94 4.18 3.92
CA ILE A 143 -0.30 3.42 3.85
C ILE A 143 -1.11 3.94 2.67
N PRO A 144 -1.47 3.12 1.67
CA PRO A 144 -2.38 3.53 0.60
C PRO A 144 -3.66 4.11 1.17
N LYS A 145 -4.07 5.29 0.69
CA LYS A 145 -5.25 5.98 1.23
C LYS A 145 -6.49 5.10 1.12
N MET A 146 -6.66 4.36 0.02
CA MET A 146 -7.75 3.39 -0.15
C MET A 146 -7.81 2.35 0.98
N LEU A 147 -6.66 1.85 1.43
CA LEU A 147 -6.57 0.87 2.51
C LEU A 147 -6.89 1.52 3.86
N ALA A 148 -6.34 2.71 4.11
CA ALA A 148 -6.62 3.48 5.32
C ALA A 148 -8.12 3.79 5.47
N TYR A 149 -8.77 4.24 4.40
CA TYR A 149 -10.20 4.49 4.39
C TYR A 149 -11.02 3.21 4.56
N GLY A 150 -10.61 2.11 3.91
CA GLY A 150 -11.24 0.81 4.13
C GLY A 150 -11.20 0.36 5.60
N ILE A 151 -10.10 0.63 6.30
CA ILE A 151 -9.97 0.36 7.75
C ILE A 151 -10.89 1.28 8.57
N ILE A 152 -10.99 2.57 8.22
CA ILE A 152 -11.92 3.49 8.91
C ILE A 152 -13.36 3.01 8.75
N VAL A 153 -13.75 2.64 7.53
CA VAL A 153 -15.08 2.06 7.27
C VAL A 153 -15.28 0.77 8.06
N ALA A 154 -14.24 -0.06 8.20
CA ALA A 154 -14.28 -1.29 8.99
C ALA A 154 -14.68 -1.04 10.44
N ILE A 155 -14.04 -0.04 11.04
CA ILE A 155 -14.25 0.36 12.44
C ILE A 155 -15.64 0.98 12.59
N CYS A 156 -16.03 1.88 11.70
CA CYS A 156 -17.31 2.58 11.77
C CYS A 156 -18.53 1.68 11.54
N THR A 157 -18.38 0.60 10.76
CA THR A 157 -19.50 -0.27 10.32
C THR A 157 -19.53 -1.63 11.01
N TYR A 158 -18.71 -1.85 12.05
CA TYR A 158 -18.60 -3.15 12.73
C TYR A 158 -18.45 -4.31 11.75
N SER A 159 -17.49 -4.21 10.83
CA SER A 159 -17.15 -5.22 9.82
C SER A 159 -18.09 -5.39 8.61
N ALA A 160 -19.34 -4.92 8.64
CA ALA A 160 -20.29 -5.15 7.55
C ALA A 160 -19.88 -4.50 6.21
N GLY A 161 -19.16 -3.37 6.23
CA GLY A 161 -18.66 -2.70 5.03
C GLY A 161 -17.26 -3.15 4.57
N VAL A 162 -16.57 -4.00 5.35
CA VAL A 162 -15.14 -4.30 5.17
C VAL A 162 -14.89 -5.02 3.86
N VAL A 163 -15.67 -6.07 3.61
CA VAL A 163 -15.42 -6.96 2.47
C VAL A 163 -15.55 -6.19 1.16
N LEU A 164 -16.46 -5.21 1.06
CA LEU A 164 -16.70 -4.52 -0.21
C LEU A 164 -15.66 -3.44 -0.55
N ILE A 165 -14.93 -2.92 0.44
CA ILE A 165 -13.99 -1.79 0.24
C ILE A 165 -12.56 -2.21 0.49
N VAL A 166 -12.30 -2.98 1.54
CA VAL A 166 -10.96 -3.46 1.86
C VAL A 166 -10.53 -4.54 0.87
N LEU A 167 -11.44 -5.43 0.44
CA LEU A 167 -11.07 -6.49 -0.49
C LEU A 167 -10.55 -5.94 -1.83
N PRO A 168 -11.23 -5.00 -2.52
CA PRO A 168 -10.67 -4.39 -3.73
C PRO A 168 -9.34 -3.71 -3.49
N ALA A 169 -9.18 -2.99 -2.38
CA ALA A 169 -7.92 -2.32 -2.05
C ALA A 169 -6.77 -3.32 -1.86
N LEU A 170 -7.03 -4.44 -1.17
CA LEU A 170 -6.06 -5.52 -1.02
C LEU A 170 -5.76 -6.22 -2.35
N LEU A 171 -6.78 -6.46 -3.19
CA LEU A 171 -6.60 -7.04 -4.52
C LEU A 171 -5.74 -6.13 -5.40
N ILE A 172 -5.98 -4.81 -5.41
CA ILE A 172 -5.15 -3.86 -6.14
C ILE A 172 -3.72 -3.87 -5.58
N MET A 173 -3.54 -3.85 -4.27
CA MET A 173 -2.21 -3.76 -3.65
C MET A 173 -1.36 -5.03 -3.86
N PHE A 174 -1.98 -6.22 -3.77
CA PHE A 174 -1.25 -7.48 -3.88
C PHE A 174 -1.29 -8.10 -5.27
N MET A 175 -2.38 -7.91 -6.02
CA MET A 175 -2.63 -8.55 -7.32
C MET A 175 -2.73 -7.54 -8.48
N GLY A 176 -2.65 -6.23 -8.21
CA GLY A 176 -2.70 -5.18 -9.22
C GLY A 176 -1.54 -5.19 -10.22
N PRO A 177 -1.65 -4.42 -11.31
CA PRO A 177 -0.66 -4.42 -12.37
C PRO A 177 0.58 -3.60 -11.98
N GLU A 178 0.43 -2.67 -11.05
CA GLU A 178 1.47 -1.77 -10.56
C GLU A 178 2.08 -2.29 -9.26
N GLU A 179 3.39 -2.12 -9.12
CA GLU A 179 4.09 -2.45 -7.88
C GLU A 179 3.97 -1.30 -6.87
N PHE A 180 3.61 -1.63 -5.64
CA PHE A 180 3.59 -0.65 -4.55
C PHE A 180 5.03 -0.24 -4.21
N SER A 181 5.37 1.03 -4.49
CA SER A 181 6.70 1.55 -4.21
C SER A 181 6.77 2.13 -2.78
N PHE A 182 7.40 1.39 -1.87
CA PHE A 182 7.74 1.92 -0.54
C PHE A 182 8.88 2.92 -0.69
N ASN A 183 8.56 4.21 -0.77
CA ASN A 183 9.56 5.25 -0.84
C ASN A 183 10.09 5.53 0.58
N THR A 184 11.08 4.75 1.02
CA THR A 184 11.77 4.99 2.29
C THR A 184 12.64 6.24 2.13
N LYS A 185 12.13 7.38 2.60
CA LYS A 185 12.93 8.59 2.80
C LYS A 185 13.69 8.52 4.11
#